data_AF-A0A8T3SA79-F1
#
_entry.id   AF-A0A8T3SA79-F1
#
_cell.length_a   1.000
_cell.length_b   1.000
_cell.length_c   1.000
_cell.angle_alpha   90.00
_cell.angle_beta   90.00
_cell.angle_gamma   90.00
#
_symmetry.space_group_name_H-M   'P 1'
#
loop_
_entity.id
_entity.type
_entity.pdbx_description
1 polymer ?
#
loop_
_entity_poly.entity_id
_entity_poly.type
_entity_poly.pdbx_seq_one_letter_code
_entity_poly.pdbx_strand_id
1 'polypeptide(L)'
;MAQAYGAAMMPSVSQPAIPADAMGTAVLGSALSMQAEILSRLLARPEGYPLRWRAPGFGRQVDLVRAHLRPIGSHESLARSYSREHFHIERTGTVPPSPEGLLRRSATDVAYAHRWLELSGRRGEDPWITLLGEP
;
A
#
# COMPACT_ATOMS: atom_id res chain seq x y z
N MET A 1 -64.00 13.83 -22.27
CA MET A 1 -63.32 12.53 -22.38
C MET A 1 -61.91 12.75 -22.90
N ALA A 2 -60.96 11.90 -22.46
CA ALA A 2 -59.52 11.82 -22.80
C ALA A 2 -58.58 12.39 -21.71
N GLN A 3 -58.27 11.65 -20.64
CA GLN A 3 -57.31 10.53 -20.43
C GLN A 3 -55.94 11.01 -19.92
N ALA A 4 -55.64 10.59 -18.69
CA ALA A 4 -54.44 10.86 -17.92
C ALA A 4 -53.25 10.05 -18.45
N TYR A 5 -52.09 10.69 -18.57
CA TYR A 5 -50.80 10.00 -18.62
C TYR A 5 -50.10 10.17 -17.27
N GLY A 6 -50.26 9.16 -16.41
CA GLY A 6 -49.43 8.99 -15.23
C GLY A 6 -48.02 8.61 -15.66
N ALA A 7 -47.09 9.55 -15.53
CA ALA A 7 -45.67 9.28 -15.66
C ALA A 7 -45.23 8.43 -14.46
N ALA A 8 -44.93 7.17 -14.73
CA ALA A 8 -44.36 6.25 -13.75
C ALA A 8 -43.01 6.81 -13.25
N MET A 9 -43.00 7.23 -11.98
CA MET A 9 -41.77 7.45 -11.21
C MET A 9 -41.01 6.13 -11.14
N MET A 10 -39.92 6.03 -11.91
CA MET A 10 -38.87 5.06 -11.61
C MET A 10 -38.19 5.49 -10.30
N PRO A 11 -37.98 4.60 -9.32
CA PRO A 11 -37.16 4.94 -8.16
C PRO A 11 -35.75 5.22 -8.65
N SER A 12 -35.34 6.49 -8.54
CA SER A 12 -33.94 6.88 -8.69
C SER A 12 -33.15 6.05 -7.68
N VAL A 13 -32.39 5.08 -8.18
CA VAL A 13 -31.50 4.28 -7.34
C VAL A 13 -30.44 5.25 -6.85
N SER A 14 -30.61 5.77 -5.64
CA SER A 14 -29.61 6.59 -4.97
C SER A 14 -28.35 5.76 -4.81
N GLN A 15 -27.44 5.89 -5.78
CA GLN A 15 -26.11 5.34 -5.68
C GLN A 15 -25.44 5.98 -4.46
N PRO A 16 -25.00 5.20 -3.46
CA PRO A 16 -24.38 5.78 -2.28
C PRO A 16 -23.12 6.50 -2.72
N ALA A 17 -23.03 7.80 -2.41
CA ALA A 17 -21.83 8.58 -2.62
C ALA A 17 -20.72 7.98 -1.75
N ILE A 18 -19.76 7.32 -2.39
CA ILE A 18 -18.58 6.81 -1.67
C ILE A 18 -17.82 8.05 -1.16
N PRO A 19 -17.55 8.15 0.15
CA PRO A 19 -16.80 9.29 0.68
C PRO A 19 -15.41 9.33 0.05
N ALA A 20 -14.91 10.52 -0.27
CA ALA A 20 -13.62 10.71 -0.97
C ALA A 20 -12.45 9.96 -0.28
N ASP A 21 -12.48 9.87 1.06
CA ASP A 21 -11.48 9.13 1.85
C ASP A 21 -11.53 7.62 1.63
N ALA A 22 -12.71 7.04 1.41
CA ALA A 22 -12.85 5.62 1.09
C ALA A 22 -12.30 5.32 -0.32
N MET A 23 -12.51 6.25 -1.27
CA MET A 23 -11.94 6.11 -2.62
C MET A 23 -10.40 6.21 -2.59
N GLY A 24 -9.84 7.17 -1.83
CA GLY A 24 -8.40 7.26 -1.60
C GLY A 24 -7.82 6.01 -0.92
N THR A 25 -8.53 5.47 0.08
CA THR A 25 -8.10 4.23 0.77
C THR A 25 -8.11 3.02 -0.17
N ALA A 26 -9.11 2.89 -1.05
CA ALA A 26 -9.19 1.77 -2.00
C ALA A 26 -8.11 1.85 -3.10
N VAL A 27 -7.87 3.06 -3.64
CA VAL A 27 -6.80 3.29 -4.64
C VAL A 27 -5.44 2.98 -4.03
N LEU A 28 -5.18 3.46 -2.82
CA LEU A 28 -3.90 3.23 -2.15
C LEU A 28 -3.75 1.81 -1.62
N GLY A 29 -4.85 1.14 -1.26
CA GLY A 29 -4.83 -0.32 -1.03
C GLY A 29 -4.42 -1.09 -2.28
N SER A 30 -4.89 -0.67 -3.46
CA SER A 30 -4.49 -1.27 -4.74
C SER A 30 -3.01 -1.00 -5.07
N ALA A 31 -2.53 0.22 -4.80
CA ALA A 31 -1.12 0.57 -4.94
C ALA A 31 -0.22 -0.24 -4.00
N LEU A 32 -0.60 -0.40 -2.73
CA LEU A 32 0.10 -1.23 -1.76
C LEU A 32 0.13 -2.70 -2.16
N SER A 33 -0.99 -3.24 -2.65
CA SER A 33 -1.05 -4.60 -3.16
C SER A 33 -0.06 -4.79 -4.32
N MET A 34 -0.02 -3.84 -5.26
CA MET A 34 0.94 -3.85 -6.38
C MET A 34 2.39 -3.76 -5.89
N GLN A 35 2.68 -2.89 -4.93
CA GLN A 35 4.00 -2.80 -4.32
C GLN A 35 4.39 -4.09 -3.59
N ALA A 36 3.46 -4.74 -2.90
CA ALA A 36 3.66 -6.03 -2.25
C ALA A 36 4.00 -7.13 -3.27
N GLU A 37 3.31 -7.17 -4.41
CA GLU A 37 3.65 -8.08 -5.51
C GLU A 37 5.04 -7.83 -6.07
N ILE A 38 5.39 -6.56 -6.31
CA ILE A 38 6.72 -6.18 -6.82
C ILE A 38 7.79 -6.59 -5.80
N LEU A 39 7.60 -6.28 -4.52
CA LEU A 39 8.52 -6.66 -3.45
C LEU A 39 8.67 -8.19 -3.37
N SER A 40 7.58 -8.94 -3.45
CA SER A 40 7.61 -10.41 -3.45
C SER A 40 8.46 -10.95 -4.61
N ARG A 41 8.28 -10.41 -5.83
CA ARG A 41 9.06 -10.79 -7.01
C ARG A 41 10.54 -10.41 -6.90
N LEU A 42 10.84 -9.25 -6.33
CA LEU A 42 12.23 -8.81 -6.10
C LEU A 42 12.91 -9.73 -5.09
N LEU A 43 12.26 -10.05 -3.97
CA LEU A 43 12.78 -10.95 -2.94
C LEU A 43 12.93 -12.41 -3.43
N ALA A 44 12.18 -12.82 -4.45
CA ALA A 44 12.38 -14.13 -5.09
C ALA A 44 13.62 -14.19 -6.01
N ARG A 45 14.26 -13.04 -6.30
CA ARG A 45 15.41 -12.92 -7.21
C ARG A 45 16.57 -12.17 -6.54
N PRO A 46 17.36 -12.85 -5.69
CA PRO A 46 18.35 -12.20 -4.82
C PRO A 46 19.47 -11.45 -5.55
N GLU A 47 19.75 -11.80 -6.80
CA GLU A 47 20.79 -11.16 -7.61
C GLU A 47 20.46 -9.72 -8.02
N GLY A 48 19.19 -9.31 -7.92
CA GLY A 48 18.70 -8.01 -8.36
C GLY A 48 18.48 -6.97 -7.26
N TYR A 49 18.88 -7.25 -6.02
CA TYR A 49 18.64 -6.34 -4.91
C TYR A 49 19.27 -4.96 -5.14
N PRO A 50 18.53 -3.85 -4.97
CA PRO A 50 19.11 -2.53 -4.92
C PRO A 50 20.25 -2.50 -3.90
N LEU A 51 21.43 -1.98 -4.28
CA LEU A 51 22.61 -1.89 -3.39
C LEU A 51 22.27 -1.28 -2.01
N ARG A 52 21.42 -0.25 -2.01
CA ARG A 52 20.97 0.41 -0.79
C ARG A 52 20.15 -0.46 0.15
N TRP A 53 19.50 -1.51 -0.33
CA TRP A 53 18.77 -2.44 0.53
C TRP A 53 19.71 -3.21 1.45
N ARG A 54 20.95 -3.44 1.00
CA ARG A 54 22.02 -4.07 1.80
C ARG A 54 22.68 -3.09 2.77
N ALA A 55 22.41 -1.79 2.69
CA ALA A 55 22.97 -0.84 3.62
C ALA A 55 22.37 -1.06 5.03
N PRO A 56 23.19 -1.21 6.08
CA PRO A 56 22.68 -1.47 7.43
C PRO A 56 21.69 -0.40 7.94
N GLY A 57 21.89 0.86 7.54
CA GLY A 57 20.97 1.95 7.87
C GLY A 57 19.59 1.79 7.24
N PHE A 58 19.52 1.26 6.02
CA PHE A 58 18.25 1.03 5.33
C PHE A 58 17.47 -0.11 5.98
N GLY A 59 18.14 -1.25 6.25
CA GLY A 59 17.49 -2.37 6.93
C GLY A 59 16.91 -2.01 8.29
N ARG A 60 17.68 -1.27 9.11
CA ARG A 60 17.19 -0.75 10.39
C ARG A 60 15.96 0.15 10.22
N GLN A 61 15.93 1.01 9.20
CA GLN A 61 14.76 1.85 8.93
C GLN A 61 13.53 1.00 8.54
N VAL A 62 13.71 -0.01 7.69
CA VAL A 62 12.62 -0.93 7.33
C VAL A 62 12.07 -1.62 8.58
N ASP A 63 12.94 -2.19 9.41
CA ASP A 63 12.53 -2.90 10.61
C ASP A 63 11.90 -1.99 11.66
N LEU A 64 12.41 -0.77 11.84
CA LEU A 64 11.80 0.24 12.70
C LEU A 64 10.39 0.60 12.23
N VAL A 65 10.20 0.92 10.95
CA VAL A 65 8.86 1.23 10.43
C VAL A 65 7.94 0.01 10.57
N ARG A 66 8.41 -1.19 10.21
CA ARG A 66 7.63 -2.42 10.41
C ARG A 66 7.19 -2.62 11.84
N ALA A 67 8.05 -2.36 12.83
CA ALA A 67 7.69 -2.44 14.24
C ALA A 67 6.52 -1.51 14.60
N HIS A 68 6.47 -0.29 14.04
CA HIS A 68 5.34 0.64 14.21
C HIS A 68 4.06 0.18 13.50
N LEU A 69 4.18 -0.61 12.43
CA LEU A 69 3.04 -1.16 11.69
C LEU A 69 2.48 -2.46 12.28
N ARG A 70 3.19 -3.13 13.21
CA ARG A 70 2.75 -4.39 13.83
C ARG A 70 1.35 -4.34 14.48
N PRO A 71 0.92 -3.24 15.12
CA PRO A 71 -0.43 -3.16 15.68
C PRO A 71 -1.54 -3.16 14.62
N ILE A 72 -1.22 -2.89 13.35
CA ILE A 72 -2.18 -2.88 12.25
C ILE A 72 -2.46 -4.32 11.82
N GLY A 73 -3.70 -4.78 12.07
CA GLY A 73 -4.12 -6.17 11.84
C GLY A 73 -4.92 -6.42 10.56
N SER A 74 -5.16 -5.41 9.71
CA SER A 74 -5.93 -5.59 8.47
C SER A 74 -5.41 -4.74 7.31
N HIS A 75 -5.59 -5.23 6.08
CA HIS A 75 -5.20 -4.53 4.85
C HIS A 75 -5.88 -3.16 4.73
N GLU A 76 -7.16 -3.06 5.11
CA GLU A 76 -7.90 -1.80 5.11
C GLU A 76 -7.27 -0.76 6.06
N SER A 77 -6.95 -1.17 7.30
CA SER A 77 -6.32 -0.27 8.27
C SER A 77 -4.91 0.13 7.85
N LEU A 78 -4.18 -0.77 7.17
CA LEU A 78 -2.87 -0.50 6.61
C LEU A 78 -2.95 0.52 5.47
N ALA A 79 -3.88 0.33 4.53
CA ALA A 79 -4.13 1.27 3.42
C ALA A 79 -4.55 2.66 3.94
N ARG A 80 -5.39 2.70 4.98
CA ARG A 80 -5.79 3.96 5.62
C ARG A 80 -4.60 4.67 6.28
N SER A 81 -3.70 3.91 6.91
CA SER A 81 -2.48 4.49 7.48
C SER A 81 -1.52 5.01 6.42
N TYR A 82 -1.33 4.23 5.35
CA TYR A 82 -0.48 4.61 4.24
C TYR A 82 -1.00 5.85 3.51
N SER A 83 -2.33 5.95 3.35
CA SER A 83 -3.00 7.13 2.81
C SER A 83 -2.61 8.42 3.54
N ARG A 84 -2.70 8.42 4.88
CA ARG A 84 -2.31 9.60 5.67
C ARG A 84 -0.86 10.01 5.43
N GLU A 85 0.05 9.05 5.35
CA GLU A 85 1.48 9.31 5.13
C GLU A 85 1.77 9.82 3.70
N HIS A 86 1.18 9.20 2.68
CA HIS A 86 1.42 9.54 1.27
C HIS A 86 0.79 10.87 0.85
N PHE A 87 -0.39 11.22 1.38
CA PHE A 87 -0.98 12.54 1.16
C PHE A 87 -0.11 13.69 1.67
N HIS A 88 0.73 13.46 2.69
CA HIS A 88 1.70 14.45 3.14
C HIS A 88 2.84 14.64 2.12
N ILE A 89 3.22 13.60 1.38
CA ILE A 89 4.29 13.65 0.37
C ILE A 89 3.82 14.36 -0.90
N GLU A 90 2.63 14.04 -1.42
CA GLU A 90 2.10 14.68 -2.64
C GLU A 90 1.94 16.20 -2.49
N ARG A 91 1.54 16.67 -1.29
CA ARG A 91 1.46 18.11 -0.98
C ARG A 91 2.81 18.84 -1.03
N THR A 92 3.93 18.11 -0.99
CA THR A 92 5.29 18.69 -1.07
C THR A 92 5.85 18.77 -2.49
N GLY A 93 5.09 18.35 -3.51
CA GLY A 93 5.34 18.70 -4.92
C GLY A 93 6.34 17.82 -5.69
N THR A 94 6.84 16.72 -5.11
CA THR A 94 7.63 15.73 -5.85
C THR A 94 6.75 14.76 -6.63
N VAL A 95 7.00 14.63 -7.94
CA VAL A 95 6.37 13.59 -8.78
C VAL A 95 6.61 12.22 -8.14
N PRO A 96 5.56 11.40 -7.88
CA PRO A 96 5.74 10.10 -7.27
C PRO A 96 6.56 9.21 -8.24
N PRO A 97 7.67 8.61 -7.76
CA PRO A 97 8.38 7.62 -8.53
C PRO A 97 7.44 6.44 -8.86
N SER A 98 7.78 5.66 -9.89
CA SER A 98 7.06 4.42 -10.19
C SER A 98 6.98 3.52 -8.93
N PRO A 99 5.98 2.62 -8.80
CA PRO A 99 5.85 1.75 -7.62
C PRO A 99 7.13 0.96 -7.30
N GLU A 100 7.81 0.47 -8.34
CA GLU A 100 9.12 -0.16 -8.20
C GLU A 100 10.19 0.86 -7.77
N GLY A 101 10.23 2.05 -8.38
CA GLY A 101 11.15 3.13 -7.99
C GLY A 101 11.00 3.55 -6.53
N LEU A 102 9.77 3.58 -6.01
CA LEU A 102 9.45 3.83 -4.60
C LEU A 102 10.04 2.75 -3.70
N LEU A 103 9.76 1.47 -3.97
CA LEU A 103 10.31 0.34 -3.20
C LEU A 103 11.83 0.32 -3.22
N ARG A 104 12.43 0.57 -4.38
CA ARG A 104 13.88 0.67 -4.49
C ARG A 104 14.41 1.84 -3.67
N ARG A 105 13.63 2.90 -3.43
CA ARG A 105 14.10 4.17 -2.83
C ARG A 105 13.62 4.48 -1.41
N SER A 106 12.69 3.73 -0.84
CA SER A 106 12.04 4.14 0.40
C SER A 106 11.90 2.97 1.35
N ALA A 107 12.47 3.11 2.55
CA ALA A 107 12.35 2.11 3.61
C ALA A 107 10.90 2.01 4.09
N THR A 108 10.19 3.15 4.12
CA THR A 108 8.77 3.22 4.48
C THR A 108 7.91 2.41 3.50
N ASP A 109 8.07 2.62 2.18
CA ASP A 109 7.28 1.90 1.18
C ASP A 109 7.59 0.40 1.19
N VAL A 110 8.85 0.01 1.40
CA VAL A 110 9.23 -1.40 1.60
C VAL A 110 8.57 -1.98 2.84
N ALA A 111 8.56 -1.26 3.97
CA ALA A 111 7.94 -1.71 5.21
C ALA A 111 6.42 -1.91 5.07
N TYR A 112 5.73 -0.99 4.40
CA TYR A 112 4.29 -1.11 4.13
C TYR A 112 3.98 -2.28 3.19
N ALA A 113 4.73 -2.43 2.11
CA ALA A 113 4.59 -3.56 1.19
C ALA A 113 4.88 -4.90 1.87
N HIS A 114 5.89 -4.95 2.76
CA HIS A 114 6.20 -6.14 3.54
C HIS A 114 5.06 -6.47 4.52
N ARG A 115 4.55 -5.47 5.24
CA ARG A 115 3.41 -5.67 6.15
C ARG A 115 2.15 -6.15 5.42
N TRP A 116 1.93 -5.68 4.20
CA TRP A 116 0.85 -6.19 3.36
C TRP A 116 0.99 -7.70 3.08
N LEU A 117 2.21 -8.17 2.79
CA LEU A 117 2.50 -9.60 2.59
C LEU A 117 2.31 -10.43 3.88
N GLU A 118 2.71 -9.90 5.03
CA GLU A 118 2.48 -10.52 6.34
C GLU A 118 1.00 -10.72 6.62
N LEU A 119 0.18 -9.69 6.41
CA LEU A 119 -1.27 -9.76 6.57
C LEU A 119 -1.95 -10.69 5.57
N SER A 120 -1.33 -10.93 4.41
CA SER A 120 -1.77 -11.96 3.45
C SER A 120 -1.31 -13.38 3.82
N GLY A 121 -0.53 -13.56 4.89
CA GLY A 121 0.07 -14.85 5.27
C GLY A 121 1.18 -15.33 4.32
N ARG A 122 1.70 -14.44 3.46
CA ARG A 122 2.68 -14.78 2.42
C ARG A 122 4.13 -14.63 2.87
N ARG A 123 4.36 -13.96 4.01
CA ARG A 123 5.69 -13.79 4.65
C ARG A 123 5.56 -13.72 6.17
N GLY A 124 6.64 -14.10 6.85
CA GLY A 124 6.77 -14.00 8.31
C GLY A 124 7.29 -12.63 8.78
N GLU A 125 7.56 -12.53 10.08
CA GLU A 125 8.07 -11.31 10.73
C GLU A 125 9.60 -11.19 10.70
N ASP A 126 10.29 -11.95 9.86
CA ASP A 126 11.76 -12.01 9.82
C ASP A 126 12.40 -10.62 9.67
N PRO A 127 13.53 -10.33 10.35
CA PRO A 127 14.26 -9.09 10.17
C PRO A 127 14.68 -8.88 8.72
N TRP A 128 14.72 -7.62 8.27
CA TRP A 128 15.04 -7.29 6.88
C TRP A 128 16.37 -7.87 6.42
N ILE A 129 17.41 -7.81 7.26
CA ILE A 129 18.74 -8.29 6.89
C ILE A 129 18.78 -9.80 6.65
N THR A 130 18.04 -10.56 7.47
CA THR A 130 17.90 -12.01 7.36
C THR A 130 17.20 -12.39 6.05
N LEU A 131 16.21 -11.61 5.62
CA LEU A 131 15.52 -11.82 4.34
C LEU A 131 16.42 -11.62 3.12
N LEU A 132 17.47 -10.80 3.23
CA LEU A 132 18.42 -10.59 2.14
C LEU A 132 19.47 -11.70 2.05
N GLY A 133 19.51 -12.64 2.99
CA GLY A 133 20.53 -13.68 3.06
C GLY A 133 21.88 -13.18 3.58
N GLU A 134 21.91 -12.01 4.21
CA GLU A 134 23.09 -11.47 4.89
C GLU A 134 23.04 -11.90 6.38
N PRO A 135 24.13 -12.46 6.93
CA PRO A 135 24.19 -12.99 8.29
C PRO A 135 24.10 -11.92 9.38
#